data_AF-A0A382Y7U1-F1
#
_entry.id   AF-A0A382Y7U1-F1
#
_cell.length_a   1.000
_cell.length_b   1.000
_cell.length_c   1.000
_cell.angle_alpha   90.00
_cell.angle_beta   90.00
_cell.angle_gamma   90.00
#
_symmetry.space_group_name_H-M   'P 1'
#
loop_
_entity.id
_entity.type
_entity.pdbx_description
1 polymer ?
#
loop_
_entity_poly.entity_id
_entity_poly.type
_entity_poly.pdbx_seq_one_letter_code
_entity_poly.pdbx_strand_id
1 'polypeptide(L)' 'MSTITSEQVLEALRDVYDPEIPVNVVDLGLIYSVDVSDGDVHVEM' A
#
# COMPACT_ATOMS: atom_id res chain seq x y z
N MET A 1 -4.34 -19.96 8.69
CA MET A 1 -3.87 -19.29 7.47
C MET A 1 -3.78 -17.82 7.81
N SER A 2 -2.63 -17.19 7.59
CA SER A 2 -2.47 -15.75 7.88
C SER A 2 -3.22 -14.97 6.81
N THR A 3 -4.36 -14.39 7.18
CA THR A 3 -5.12 -13.50 6.29
C THR A 3 -4.37 -12.17 6.26
N ILE A 4 -3.89 -11.75 5.08
CA ILE A 4 -3.30 -10.43 4.91
C ILE A 4 -4.40 -9.38 5.06
N THR A 5 -4.13 -8.31 5.81
CA THR A 5 -5.05 -7.17 5.95
C THR A 5 -4.58 -5.97 5.13
N SER A 6 -5.52 -5.09 4.76
CA SER A 6 -5.19 -3.85 4.04
C SER A 6 -4.23 -2.96 4.82
N GLU A 7 -4.28 -2.98 6.16
CA GLU A 7 -3.34 -2.25 7.03
C GLU A 7 -1.91 -2.76 6.87
N GLN A 8 -1.71 -4.08 6.77
CA GLN A 8 -0.38 -4.67 6.55
C GLN A 8 0.19 -4.31 5.18
N VAL A 9 -0.67 -4.24 4.16
CA VAL A 9 -0.29 -3.79 2.82
C VAL A 9 0.10 -2.31 2.85
N LEU A 10 -0.71 -1.46 3.49
CA LEU A 10 -0.41 -0.02 3.62
C LEU A 10 0.88 0.23 4.38
N GLU A 11 1.15 -0.52 5.46
CA GLU A 11 2.44 -0.43 6.16
C GLU A 11 3.61 -0.81 5.25
N ALA A 12 3.49 -1.88 4.46
CA ALA A 12 4.54 -2.25 3.50
C ALA A 12 4.73 -1.19 2.40
N LEU A 13 3.65 -0.55 1.94
CA LEU A 13 3.72 0.52 0.95
C LEU A 13 4.35 1.81 1.49
N ARG A 14 4.43 2.00 2.83
CA ARG A 14 5.17 3.14 3.41
C ARG A 14 6.68 3.05 3.22
N ASP A 15 7.22 1.86 2.95
CA ASP A 15 8.64 1.68 2.60
C ASP A 15 8.92 2.04 1.13
N VAL A 16 7.88 2.29 0.34
CA VAL A 16 8.00 2.73 -1.05
C VAL A 16 8.00 4.26 -1.10
N TYR A 17 9.17 4.81 -1.44
CA TYR A 17 9.40 6.25 -1.53
C TYR A 17 9.35 6.74 -2.97
N ASP A 18 8.83 7.95 -3.16
CA ASP A 18 8.89 8.63 -4.45
C ASP A 18 10.36 8.98 -4.79
N PRO A 19 10.81 8.75 -6.03
CA PRO A 19 12.20 9.03 -6.41
C PRO A 19 12.51 10.52 -6.56
N GLU A 20 11.51 11.38 -6.71
CA GLU A 20 11.66 12.84 -6.86
C GLU A 20 11.61 13.56 -5.51
N ILE A 21 10.82 13.05 -4.55
CA ILE A 21 10.67 13.63 -3.21
C ILE A 21 10.82 12.57 -2.09
N PRO A 22 11.50 12.88 -0.96
CA PRO A 22 11.77 11.92 0.11
C PRO A 22 10.55 11.67 1.01
N VAL A 23 9.41 11.34 0.41
CA VAL A 23 8.14 11.05 1.07
C VAL A 23 7.59 9.74 0.48
N ASN A 24 6.91 8.95 1.30
CA ASN A 24 6.33 7.68 0.85
C ASN A 24 4.99 7.86 0.14
N VAL A 25 4.65 6.91 -0.73
CA VAL A 25 3.44 6.96 -1.58
C VAL A 25 2.14 7.01 -0.76
N VAL A 26 2.14 6.47 0.46
CA VAL A 26 0.99 6.45 1.36
C VAL A 26 0.75 7.83 1.97
N ASP A 27 1.79 8.48 2.49
CA ASP A 27 1.72 9.81 3.10
C ASP A 27 1.50 10.91 2.06
N LEU A 28 1.93 10.68 0.81
CA LEU A 28 1.58 11.53 -0.33
C LEU A 28 0.10 11.41 -0.71
N GLY A 29 -0.61 10.38 -0.25
CA GLY A 29 -1.99 10.12 -0.63
C GLY A 29 -2.13 9.67 -2.09
N LEU A 30 -1.11 9.03 -2.65
CA LEU A 30 -1.15 8.45 -4.00
C LEU A 30 -1.89 7.11 -4.04
N ILE A 31 -2.26 6.54 -2.89
CA ILE A 31 -3.02 5.29 -2.83
C ILE A 31 -4.51 5.63 -2.69
N TYR A 32 -5.31 5.35 -3.72
CA TYR A 32 -6.76 5.57 -3.69
C TYR A 32 -7.52 4.44 -2.99
N SER A 33 -7.16 3.19 -3.29
CA SER A 33 -7.80 2.02 -2.69
C SER A 33 -6.86 0.83 -2.58
N VAL A 34 -7.10 0.00 -1.57
CA VAL A 34 -6.40 -1.29 -1.35
C VAL A 34 -7.44 -2.34 -1.07
N ASP A 35 -7.56 -3.28 -2.00
CA ASP A 35 -8.50 -4.41 -1.91
C ASP A 35 -7.70 -5.70 -1.71
N VAL A 36 -8.05 -6.46 -0.67
CA VAL A 36 -7.38 -7.72 -0.33
C VAL A 36 -8.41 -8.84 -0.40
N SER A 37 -8.21 -9.78 -1.31
CA SER A 37 -9.14 -10.89 -1.54
C SER A 37 -8.36 -12.18 -1.80
N ASP A 38 -8.65 -13.23 -1.04
CA ASP A 38 -8.16 -14.61 -1.25
C ASP A 38 -6.66 -14.77 -1.60
N GLY A 39 -5.79 -13.92 -1.03
CA GLY A 39 -4.34 -13.96 -1.25
C GLY A 39 -3.83 -13.04 -2.35
N ASP A 40 -4.72 -12.38 -3.07
CA ASP A 40 -4.42 -11.30 -4.01
C ASP A 40 -4.59 -9.93 -3.34
N VAL A 41 -3.73 -9.00 -3.75
CA VAL A 41 -3.75 -7.60 -3.31
C VAL A 41 -3.85 -6.72 -4.54
N HIS A 42 -4.93 -5.95 -4.63
CA HIS A 42 -5.12 -4.94 -5.66
C HIS A 42 -4.92 -3.56 -5.05
N VAL A 43 -4.08 -2.74 -5.69
CA VAL A 43 -3.76 -1.38 -5.27
C VAL A 43 -4.09 -0.44 -6.42
N GLU A 44 -4.95 0.53 -6.16
CA GLU A 44 -5.28 1.61 -7.09
C GLU A 44 -4.52 2.87 -6.69
N MET A 45 -3.77 3.44 -7.63
CA MET A 45 -2.90 4.61 -7.46
C MET A 45 -3.30 5.75 -8.41
#